data_AF-A0A538J7E5-F1
#
_entry.id   AF-A0A538J7E5-F1
#
_cell.length_a   1.000
_cell.length_b   1.000
_cell.length_c   1.000
_cell.angle_alpha   90.00
_cell.angle_beta   90.00
_cell.angle_gamma   90.00
#
_symmetry.space_group_name_H-M   'P 1'
#
loop_
_entity.id
_entity.type
_entity.pdbx_description
1 polymer ?
#
loop_
_entity_poly.entity_id
_entity_poly.type
_entity_poly.pdbx_seq_one_letter_code
_entity_poly.pdbx_strand_id
1 'polypeptide(L)'
;MDIAVGPPGIDPGWRSGAATGERRIVTVDEAAAITAENADDIRAWQSLALLNEGEELSREDLERIRLIGFVARRGIAPAELARICEEQGDMLASFTRWGITPGREVAMSREQAAARIGVDPELFDTFWFAAGLRDQALVYEEDLGIMQAANAALAFGLPVEAMVQIVRVLAASLDRVSETMTRVFHLYVHERFRAEVRSGADLMAATQGVADPMTDLVEPAVVYFHRKAWERANREDLLLHLMEETTPPSETIGELVRTVLFVD
;
A
#
# COMPACT_ATOMS: atom_id res chain seq x y z
N MET A 1 42.58 4.04 21.83
CA MET A 1 41.58 4.74 21.02
C MET A 1 40.48 3.73 20.80
N ASP A 2 39.50 3.77 21.71
CA ASP A 2 38.42 2.78 21.81
C ASP A 2 37.51 2.88 20.59
N ILE A 3 37.33 1.75 19.91
CA ILE A 3 36.36 1.60 18.84
C ILE A 3 35.03 1.29 19.52
N ALA A 4 34.15 2.28 19.57
CA ALA A 4 32.83 2.14 20.13
C ALA A 4 32.05 1.04 19.38
N VAL A 5 31.56 0.10 20.18
CA VAL A 5 30.62 -0.97 19.83
C VAL A 5 29.41 -0.35 19.15
N GLY A 6 29.09 -0.80 17.92
CA GLY A 6 27.90 -0.39 17.19
C GLY A 6 26.61 -0.65 17.98
N PRO A 7 25.53 0.09 17.72
CA PRO A 7 24.29 -0.07 18.48
C PRO A 7 23.74 -1.50 18.33
N PRO A 8 22.99 -1.99 19.33
CA PRO A 8 22.45 -3.35 19.31
C PRO A 8 21.59 -3.57 18.07
N GLY A 9 21.74 -4.76 17.48
CA GLY A 9 21.10 -5.13 16.22
C GLY A 9 19.61 -4.80 16.22
N ILE A 10 19.22 -3.88 15.35
CA ILE A 10 17.83 -3.71 14.94
C ILE A 10 17.49 -4.98 14.19
N ASP A 11 16.79 -5.91 14.86
CA ASP A 11 16.08 -6.97 14.18
C ASP A 11 15.03 -6.28 13.30
N PRO A 12 15.14 -6.36 11.95
CA PRO A 12 14.14 -5.80 11.08
C PRO A 12 12.93 -6.74 11.19
N GLY A 13 12.08 -6.51 12.20
CA GLY A 13 10.87 -7.29 12.50
C GLY A 13 9.84 -7.35 11.36
N TRP A 14 10.16 -6.82 10.17
CA TRP A 14 9.42 -7.01 8.93
C TRP A 14 9.67 -8.36 8.26
N ARG A 15 10.66 -9.16 8.72
CA ARG A 15 10.79 -10.57 8.31
C ARG A 15 9.60 -11.36 8.86
N SER A 16 8.50 -11.31 8.11
CA SER A 16 7.33 -12.19 8.15
C SER A 16 7.28 -13.08 9.39
N GLY A 17 6.84 -12.51 10.51
CA GLY A 17 6.12 -13.32 11.47
C GLY A 17 4.92 -13.85 10.69
N ALA A 18 4.94 -15.12 10.31
CA ALA A 18 3.74 -15.82 9.90
C ALA A 18 2.80 -15.73 11.12
N ALA A 19 1.97 -14.68 11.16
CA ALA A 19 0.83 -14.63 12.04
C ALA A 19 0.03 -15.88 11.67
N THR A 20 0.13 -16.89 12.54
CA THR A 20 -0.68 -18.09 12.49
C THR A 20 -2.11 -17.62 12.29
N GLY A 21 -2.65 -17.90 11.09
CA GLY A 21 -3.91 -17.39 10.59
C GLY A 21 -5.08 -17.97 11.35
N GLU A 22 -5.27 -17.55 12.61
CA GLU A 22 -6.56 -17.66 13.24
C GLU A 22 -7.50 -16.72 12.53
N ARG A 23 -8.60 -17.31 12.05
CA ARG A 23 -9.70 -16.64 11.37
C ARG A 23 -10.33 -15.69 12.39
N ARG A 24 -9.84 -14.45 12.47
CA ARG A 24 -10.43 -13.43 13.33
C ARG A 24 -11.82 -13.12 12.78
N ILE A 25 -12.82 -13.53 13.55
CA ILE A 25 -14.21 -13.21 13.33
C ILE A 25 -14.50 -11.96 14.17
N VAL A 26 -15.19 -10.99 13.58
CA VAL A 26 -15.56 -9.73 14.26
C VAL A 26 -17.05 -9.49 14.16
N THR A 27 -17.59 -8.77 15.12
CA THR A 27 -18.99 -8.34 15.10
C THR A 27 -19.23 -7.22 14.07
N VAL A 28 -20.48 -6.95 13.71
CA VAL A 28 -20.83 -5.81 12.83
C VAL A 28 -20.35 -4.47 13.41
N ASP A 29 -20.48 -4.25 14.71
CA ASP A 29 -20.07 -3.00 15.34
C ASP A 29 -18.54 -2.86 15.37
N GLU A 30 -17.81 -3.96 15.57
CA GLU A 30 -16.35 -3.98 15.43
C GLU A 30 -15.92 -3.76 13.98
N ALA A 31 -16.60 -4.36 13.00
CA ALA A 31 -16.34 -4.16 11.59
C ALA A 31 -16.53 -2.68 11.19
N ALA A 32 -17.63 -2.06 11.63
CA ALA A 32 -17.89 -0.63 11.45
C ALA A 32 -16.74 0.23 11.96
N ALA A 33 -16.23 -0.07 13.16
CA ALA A 33 -15.08 0.62 13.74
C ALA A 33 -13.77 0.41 12.95
N ILE A 34 -13.51 -0.81 12.47
CA ILE A 34 -12.29 -1.18 11.73
C ILE A 34 -12.27 -0.58 10.33
N THR A 35 -13.42 -0.43 9.68
CA THR A 35 -13.52 0.06 8.29
C THR A 35 -13.94 1.52 8.21
N ALA A 36 -14.22 2.18 9.34
CA ALA A 36 -14.80 3.52 9.42
C ALA A 36 -16.14 3.66 8.65
N GLU A 37 -16.94 2.59 8.63
CA GLU A 37 -18.29 2.59 8.03
C GLU A 37 -19.37 2.59 9.11
N ASN A 38 -20.64 2.79 8.74
CA ASN A 38 -21.76 2.73 9.68
C ASN A 38 -22.26 1.28 9.84
N ALA A 39 -22.55 0.87 11.08
CA ALA A 39 -23.08 -0.47 11.37
C ALA A 39 -24.43 -0.75 10.68
N ASP A 40 -25.31 0.24 10.57
CA ASP A 40 -26.60 0.10 9.88
C ASP A 40 -26.41 -0.05 8.37
N ASP A 41 -25.41 0.62 7.78
CA ASP A 41 -25.05 0.44 6.38
C ASP A 41 -24.53 -0.99 6.13
N ILE A 42 -23.66 -1.49 7.02
CA ILE A 42 -23.17 -2.88 6.92
C ILE A 42 -24.33 -3.88 6.99
N ARG A 43 -25.28 -3.72 7.93
CA ARG A 43 -26.49 -4.56 8.01
C ARG A 43 -27.33 -4.46 6.74
N ALA A 44 -27.47 -3.26 6.17
CA ALA A 44 -28.16 -3.08 4.91
C ALA A 44 -27.44 -3.81 3.76
N TRP A 45 -26.10 -3.81 3.72
CA TRP A 45 -25.33 -4.54 2.71
C TRP A 45 -25.43 -6.06 2.87
N GLN A 46 -25.55 -6.57 4.10
CA GLN A 46 -25.88 -7.99 4.35
C GLN A 46 -27.25 -8.35 3.77
N SER A 47 -28.26 -7.49 3.93
CA SER A 47 -29.60 -7.72 3.36
C SER A 47 -29.63 -7.71 1.82
N LEU A 48 -28.60 -7.15 1.19
CA LEU A 48 -28.39 -7.15 -0.26
C LEU A 48 -27.52 -8.33 -0.73
N ALA A 49 -27.21 -9.28 0.15
CA ALA A 49 -26.32 -10.42 -0.12
C ALA A 49 -24.92 -10.01 -0.63
N LEU A 50 -24.47 -8.80 -0.31
CA LEU A 50 -23.12 -8.33 -0.65
C LEU A 50 -22.06 -8.81 0.34
N LEU A 51 -22.47 -9.26 1.52
CA LEU A 51 -21.65 -9.74 2.64
C LEU A 51 -22.24 -11.03 3.19
N ASN A 52 -21.46 -11.79 3.96
CA ASN A 52 -21.97 -12.97 4.67
C ASN A 52 -23.08 -12.58 5.66
N GLU A 53 -24.12 -13.43 5.75
CA GLU A 53 -25.18 -13.29 6.75
C GLU A 53 -24.67 -13.67 8.15
N GLY A 54 -25.23 -13.03 9.18
CA GLY A 54 -24.93 -13.30 10.59
C GLY A 54 -24.20 -12.16 11.29
N GLU A 55 -23.98 -12.32 12.58
CA GLU A 55 -23.28 -11.31 13.39
C GLU A 55 -21.75 -11.42 13.27
N GLU A 56 -21.26 -12.53 12.74
CA GLU A 56 -19.85 -12.90 12.65
C GLU A 56 -19.30 -12.63 11.25
N LEU A 57 -18.46 -11.61 11.12
CA LEU A 57 -17.85 -11.18 9.86
C LEU A 57 -16.39 -11.64 9.78
N SER A 58 -16.01 -12.14 8.61
CA SER A 58 -14.66 -12.59 8.33
C SER A 58 -13.75 -11.45 7.87
N ARG A 59 -12.45 -11.74 7.73
CA ARG A 59 -11.48 -10.84 7.08
C ARG A 59 -11.89 -10.47 5.65
N GLU A 60 -12.48 -11.42 4.94
CA GLU A 60 -12.99 -11.17 3.58
C GLU A 60 -14.13 -10.16 3.62
N ASP A 61 -15.06 -10.30 4.56
CA ASP A 61 -16.17 -9.36 4.74
C ASP A 61 -15.66 -7.95 5.08
N LEU A 62 -14.62 -7.83 5.91
CA LEU A 62 -14.00 -6.53 6.20
C LEU A 62 -13.49 -5.84 4.95
N GLU A 63 -12.86 -6.58 4.04
CA GLU A 63 -12.37 -5.98 2.80
C GLU A 63 -13.49 -5.68 1.81
N ARG A 64 -14.53 -6.53 1.75
CA ARG A 64 -15.75 -6.23 0.98
C ARG A 64 -16.43 -4.96 1.49
N ILE A 65 -16.54 -4.77 2.81
CA ILE A 65 -17.10 -3.55 3.43
C ILE A 65 -16.34 -2.30 2.95
N ARG A 66 -15.00 -2.34 2.94
CA ARG A 66 -14.18 -1.21 2.43
C ARG A 66 -14.45 -0.92 0.95
N LEU A 67 -14.54 -1.97 0.12
CA LEU A 67 -14.83 -1.83 -1.30
C LEU A 67 -16.23 -1.29 -1.55
N ILE A 68 -17.25 -1.80 -0.85
CA ILE A 68 -18.63 -1.32 -0.96
C ILE A 68 -18.71 0.15 -0.55
N GLY A 69 -18.10 0.53 0.58
CA GLY A 69 -18.05 1.93 1.03
C GLY A 69 -17.32 2.84 0.02
N PHE A 70 -16.21 2.37 -0.55
CA PHE A 70 -15.47 3.08 -1.60
C PHE A 70 -16.32 3.34 -2.85
N VAL A 71 -17.08 2.33 -3.29
CA VAL A 71 -17.98 2.38 -4.45
C VAL A 71 -19.18 3.29 -4.17
N ALA A 72 -19.78 3.18 -2.98
CA ALA A 72 -20.89 4.00 -2.53
C ALA A 72 -20.53 5.49 -2.46
N ARG A 73 -19.36 5.83 -1.89
CA ARG A 73 -18.84 7.22 -1.87
C ARG A 73 -18.60 7.81 -3.26
N ARG A 74 -18.50 6.98 -4.30
CA ARG A 74 -18.36 7.38 -5.72
C ARG A 74 -19.66 7.37 -6.49
N GLY A 75 -20.80 7.20 -5.80
CA GLY A 75 -22.14 7.39 -6.36
C GLY A 75 -22.78 6.14 -6.94
N ILE A 76 -22.19 4.95 -6.77
CA ILE A 76 -22.83 3.69 -7.12
C ILE A 76 -23.50 3.13 -5.87
N ALA A 77 -24.84 3.14 -5.85
CA ALA A 77 -25.59 2.68 -4.69
C ALA A 77 -25.33 1.17 -4.41
N PRO A 78 -25.27 0.74 -3.14
CA PRO A 78 -25.08 -0.68 -2.80
C PRO A 78 -26.10 -1.62 -3.47
N ALA A 79 -27.36 -1.23 -3.59
CA ALA A 79 -28.38 -2.03 -4.29
C ALA A 79 -28.07 -2.20 -5.80
N GLU A 80 -27.48 -1.18 -6.43
CA GLU A 80 -27.04 -1.26 -7.83
C GLU A 80 -25.81 -2.17 -7.96
N LEU A 81 -24.88 -2.09 -7.01
CA LEU A 81 -23.74 -3.00 -6.94
C LEU A 81 -24.19 -4.47 -6.78
N ALA A 82 -25.19 -4.72 -5.93
CA ALA A 82 -25.78 -6.04 -5.76
C ALA A 82 -26.38 -6.57 -7.08
N ARG A 83 -27.18 -5.75 -7.77
CA ARG A 83 -27.74 -6.08 -9.10
C ARG A 83 -26.63 -6.40 -10.12
N ILE A 84 -25.55 -5.62 -10.14
CA ILE A 84 -24.40 -5.87 -11.03
C ILE A 84 -23.75 -7.21 -10.68
N CYS A 85 -23.58 -7.55 -9.40
CA CYS A 85 -23.01 -8.82 -8.97
C CYS A 85 -23.91 -10.02 -9.32
N GLU A 86 -25.23 -9.85 -9.23
CA GLU A 86 -26.19 -10.88 -9.66
C GLU A 86 -26.11 -11.14 -11.18
N GLU A 87 -25.96 -10.08 -11.99
CA GLU A 87 -25.92 -10.18 -13.45
C GLU A 87 -24.56 -10.62 -13.99
N GLN A 88 -23.47 -10.21 -13.34
CA GLN A 88 -22.10 -10.35 -13.87
C GLN A 88 -21.25 -11.33 -13.07
N GLY A 89 -21.81 -11.98 -12.05
CA GLY A 89 -21.05 -12.74 -11.05
C GLY A 89 -20.45 -11.81 -9.98
N ASP A 90 -19.88 -12.39 -8.92
CA ASP A 90 -19.36 -11.62 -7.79
C ASP A 90 -18.17 -10.73 -8.20
N MET A 91 -18.49 -9.51 -8.60
CA MET A 91 -17.52 -8.51 -9.08
C MET A 91 -16.54 -8.09 -7.98
N LEU A 92 -16.90 -8.26 -6.70
CA LEU A 92 -16.06 -7.87 -5.58
C LEU A 92 -15.00 -8.93 -5.25
N ALA A 93 -15.23 -10.20 -5.56
CA ALA A 93 -14.38 -11.31 -5.13
C ALA A 93 -12.89 -11.11 -5.49
N SER A 94 -12.60 -10.72 -6.74
CA SER A 94 -11.22 -10.52 -7.20
C SER A 94 -10.54 -9.35 -6.49
N PHE A 95 -11.22 -8.21 -6.36
CA PHE A 95 -10.65 -7.04 -5.67
C PHE A 95 -10.48 -7.27 -4.17
N THR A 96 -11.42 -8.00 -3.56
CA THR A 96 -11.36 -8.39 -2.14
C THR A 96 -10.12 -9.22 -1.87
N ARG A 97 -9.84 -10.23 -2.71
CA ARG A 97 -8.64 -11.06 -2.59
C ARG A 97 -7.35 -10.24 -2.59
N TRP A 98 -7.30 -9.17 -3.38
CA TRP A 98 -6.10 -8.33 -3.54
C TRP A 98 -5.91 -7.37 -2.37
N GLY A 99 -7.00 -6.95 -1.72
CA GLY A 99 -6.97 -6.10 -0.53
C GLY A 99 -6.79 -6.85 0.80
N ILE A 100 -6.90 -8.19 0.79
CA ILE A 100 -6.66 -9.01 1.99
C ILE A 100 -5.16 -9.04 2.30
N THR A 101 -4.78 -8.32 3.35
CA THR A 101 -3.40 -8.26 3.83
C THR A 101 -3.34 -8.49 5.34
N PRO A 102 -2.34 -9.25 5.86
CA PRO A 102 -2.12 -9.43 7.30
C PRO A 102 -2.02 -8.10 8.06
N GLY A 103 -2.81 -7.92 9.13
CA GLY A 103 -2.73 -6.73 9.99
C GLY A 103 -3.83 -5.69 9.77
N ARG A 104 -4.63 -5.81 8.71
CA ARG A 104 -5.77 -4.90 8.43
C ARG A 104 -7.00 -5.11 9.31
N GLU A 105 -6.95 -6.04 10.27
CA GLU A 105 -8.03 -6.28 11.25
C GLU A 105 -7.87 -5.43 12.50
N VAL A 106 -6.70 -4.80 12.66
CA VAL A 106 -6.40 -3.92 13.79
C VAL A 106 -6.28 -2.52 13.23
N ALA A 107 -7.33 -1.73 13.44
CA ALA A 107 -7.37 -0.33 13.05
C ALA A 107 -7.15 0.56 14.27
N MET A 108 -6.47 1.68 14.05
CA MET A 108 -6.18 2.67 15.08
C MET A 108 -6.22 4.08 14.51
N SER A 109 -6.42 5.08 15.36
CA SER A 109 -6.23 6.48 14.98
C SER A 109 -4.74 6.77 14.73
N ARG A 110 -4.43 7.85 14.01
CA ARG A 110 -3.04 8.26 13.78
C ARG A 110 -2.30 8.57 15.08
N GLU A 111 -2.99 9.14 16.06
CA GLU A 111 -2.45 9.41 17.39
C GLU A 111 -2.13 8.12 18.16
N GLN A 112 -3.01 7.12 18.05
CA GLN A 112 -2.78 5.79 18.65
C GLN A 112 -1.59 5.09 17.97
N ALA A 113 -1.48 5.19 16.64
CA ALA A 113 -0.37 4.64 15.88
C ALA A 113 0.97 5.29 16.29
N ALA A 114 1.02 6.62 16.34
CA ALA A 114 2.20 7.38 16.76
C ALA A 114 2.64 6.97 18.18
N ALA A 115 1.70 6.90 19.12
CA ALA A 115 1.98 6.45 20.49
C ALA A 115 2.49 5.00 20.54
N ARG A 116 1.91 4.11 19.73
CA ARG A 116 2.28 2.68 19.66
C ARG A 116 3.71 2.46 19.20
N ILE A 117 4.20 3.26 18.24
CA ILE A 117 5.57 3.15 17.72
C ILE A 117 6.56 4.14 18.36
N GLY A 118 6.11 4.92 19.35
CA GLY A 118 6.95 5.88 20.08
C GLY A 118 7.45 7.04 19.23
N VAL A 119 6.66 7.50 18.26
CA VAL A 119 6.98 8.61 17.35
C VAL A 119 6.14 9.83 17.71
N ASP A 120 6.72 11.02 17.55
CA ASP A 120 6.00 12.28 17.71
C ASP A 120 4.80 12.35 16.73
N PRO A 121 3.59 12.74 17.18
CA PRO A 121 2.41 12.76 16.33
C PRO A 121 2.53 13.64 15.08
N GLU A 122 3.20 14.80 15.15
CA GLU A 122 3.38 15.68 14.00
C GLU A 122 4.35 15.07 12.98
N LEU A 123 5.40 14.40 13.48
CA LEU A 123 6.33 13.65 12.63
C LEU A 123 5.65 12.46 11.96
N PHE A 124 4.80 11.73 12.68
CA PHE A 124 3.99 10.64 12.13
C PHE A 124 3.11 11.15 10.99
N ASP A 125 2.36 12.23 11.22
CA ASP A 125 1.51 12.85 10.21
C ASP A 125 2.29 13.33 8.99
N THR A 126 3.49 13.87 9.21
CA THR A 126 4.37 14.30 8.12
C THR A 126 4.73 13.13 7.20
N PHE A 127 5.12 11.98 7.75
CA PHE A 127 5.41 10.79 6.94
C PHE A 127 4.16 10.16 6.34
N TRP A 128 3.06 10.12 7.09
CA TRP A 128 1.76 9.63 6.62
C TRP A 128 1.29 10.36 5.37
N PHE A 129 1.39 11.70 5.37
CA PHE A 129 1.05 12.51 4.22
C PHE A 129 2.06 12.42 3.09
N ALA A 130 3.36 12.27 3.42
CA ALA A 130 4.39 12.04 2.41
C ALA A 130 4.18 10.72 1.66
N ALA A 131 3.70 9.68 2.36
CA ALA A 131 3.37 8.39 1.80
C ALA A 131 2.08 8.39 0.95
N GLY A 132 1.39 9.53 0.84
CA GLY A 132 0.16 9.64 0.04
C GLY A 132 -1.11 9.18 0.74
N LEU A 133 -1.05 8.78 2.01
CA LEU A 133 -2.15 8.10 2.73
C LEU A 133 -3.16 9.06 3.39
N ARG A 134 -3.25 10.31 2.92
CA ARG A 134 -4.09 11.36 3.56
C ARG A 134 -5.58 11.01 3.57
N ASP A 135 -6.05 10.31 2.55
CA ASP A 135 -7.45 9.91 2.38
C ASP A 135 -7.81 8.65 3.19
N GLN A 136 -6.81 7.96 3.74
CA GLN A 136 -7.02 6.82 4.63
C GLN A 136 -7.31 7.32 6.06
N ALA A 137 -8.52 7.06 6.53
CA ALA A 137 -9.00 7.55 7.84
C ALA A 137 -8.37 6.85 9.05
N LEU A 138 -7.99 5.57 8.88
CA LEU A 138 -7.48 4.70 9.93
C LEU A 138 -6.11 4.16 9.56
N VAL A 139 -5.26 3.97 10.56
CA VAL A 139 -3.97 3.29 10.41
C VAL A 139 -4.17 1.81 10.73
N TYR A 140 -3.61 0.92 9.91
CA TYR A 140 -3.61 -0.51 10.17
C TYR A 140 -2.26 -0.99 10.69
N GLU A 141 -2.21 -2.16 11.32
CA GLU A 141 -0.95 -2.71 11.86
C GLU A 141 0.12 -2.89 10.76
N GLU A 142 -0.30 -3.20 9.53
CA GLU A 142 0.61 -3.31 8.37
C GLU A 142 1.33 -1.99 8.05
N ASP A 143 0.65 -0.86 8.26
CA ASP A 143 1.17 0.47 7.95
C ASP A 143 2.27 0.90 8.93
N LEU A 144 2.32 0.28 10.12
CA LEU A 144 3.30 0.63 11.15
C LEU A 144 4.72 0.24 10.75
N GLY A 145 4.88 -0.81 9.96
CA GLY A 145 6.20 -1.32 9.57
C GLY A 145 7.04 -0.29 8.81
N ILE A 146 6.42 0.41 7.85
CA ILE A 146 7.13 1.44 7.07
C ILE A 146 7.44 2.69 7.92
N MET A 147 6.54 3.04 8.85
CA MET A 147 6.76 4.17 9.76
C MET A 147 7.86 3.90 10.79
N GLN A 148 7.96 2.66 11.28
CA GLN A 148 9.07 2.22 12.12
C GLN A 148 10.40 2.25 11.36
N ALA A 149 10.42 1.81 10.10
CA ALA A 149 11.61 1.86 9.26
C ALA A 149 12.09 3.30 9.02
N ALA A 150 11.17 4.23 8.74
CA ALA A 150 11.48 5.65 8.59
C ALA A 150 12.06 6.24 9.89
N ASN A 151 11.44 5.95 11.04
CA ASN A 151 11.92 6.41 12.34
C ASN A 151 13.32 5.86 12.70
N ALA A 152 13.57 4.58 12.40
CA ALA A 152 14.88 3.98 12.59
C ALA A 152 15.96 4.67 11.75
N ALA A 153 15.63 5.05 10.50
CA ALA A 153 16.55 5.80 9.65
C ALA A 153 16.88 7.20 10.20
N LEU A 154 15.91 7.89 10.81
CA LEU A 154 16.16 9.17 11.49
C LEU A 154 17.09 9.02 12.69
N ALA A 155 16.99 7.91 13.44
CA ALA A 155 17.88 7.63 14.56
C ALA A 155 19.35 7.43 14.12
N PHE A 156 19.61 7.13 12.84
CA PHE A 156 20.95 7.11 12.25
C PHE A 156 21.45 8.50 11.79
N GLY A 157 20.69 9.57 12.04
CA GLY A 157 21.09 10.95 11.77
C GLY A 157 20.68 11.48 10.41
N LEU A 158 19.80 10.79 9.67
CA LEU A 158 19.25 11.34 8.43
C LEU A 158 18.34 12.54 8.76
N PRO A 159 18.45 13.67 8.02
CA PRO A 159 17.54 14.79 8.18
C PRO A 159 16.09 14.39 7.87
N VAL A 160 15.14 14.94 8.63
CA VAL A 160 13.71 14.64 8.50
C VAL A 160 13.22 14.97 7.09
N GLU A 161 13.59 16.13 6.57
CA GLU A 161 13.23 16.60 5.24
C GLU A 161 13.73 15.66 4.12
N ALA A 162 14.91 15.07 4.28
CA ALA A 162 15.47 14.12 3.33
C ALA A 162 14.67 12.81 3.36
N MET A 163 14.36 12.29 4.55
CA MET A 163 13.54 11.09 4.70
C MET A 163 12.12 11.28 4.14
N VAL A 164 11.50 12.43 4.42
CA VAL A 164 10.19 12.79 3.88
C VAL A 164 10.21 12.79 2.35
N GLN A 165 11.28 13.31 1.75
CA GLN A 165 11.43 13.29 0.31
C GLN A 165 11.62 11.87 -0.25
N ILE A 166 12.37 11.01 0.43
CA ILE A 166 12.52 9.59 0.05
C ILE A 166 11.15 8.89 0.06
N VAL A 167 10.41 9.00 1.16
CA VAL A 167 9.07 8.39 1.31
C VAL A 167 8.14 8.87 0.21
N ARG A 168 8.11 10.19 -0.05
CA ARG A 168 7.27 10.79 -1.09
C ARG A 168 7.60 10.27 -2.49
N VAL A 169 8.89 10.22 -2.84
CA VAL A 169 9.31 9.73 -4.17
C VAL A 169 9.02 8.25 -4.31
N LEU A 170 9.24 7.46 -3.26
CA LEU A 170 8.97 6.02 -3.27
C LEU A 170 7.48 5.75 -3.47
N ALA A 171 6.62 6.36 -2.66
CA ALA A 171 5.17 6.23 -2.76
C ALA A 171 4.68 6.63 -4.16
N ALA A 172 5.01 7.85 -4.61
CA ALA A 172 4.56 8.34 -5.91
C ALA A 172 5.09 7.52 -7.11
N SER A 173 6.27 6.91 -6.98
CA SER A 173 6.83 6.06 -8.04
C SER A 173 6.12 4.71 -8.08
N LEU A 174 5.87 4.10 -6.93
CA LEU A 174 5.17 2.82 -6.83
C LEU A 174 3.69 2.94 -7.21
N ASP A 175 3.05 4.07 -6.89
CA ASP A 175 1.68 4.36 -7.36
C ASP A 175 1.60 4.34 -8.89
N ARG A 176 2.55 4.99 -9.58
CA ARG A 176 2.59 5.01 -11.04
C ARG A 176 2.86 3.63 -11.63
N VAL A 177 3.72 2.84 -10.99
CA VAL A 177 3.97 1.44 -11.40
C VAL A 177 2.68 0.64 -11.28
N SER A 178 2.02 0.69 -10.12
CA SER A 178 0.76 -0.01 -9.86
C SER A 178 -0.36 0.42 -10.80
N GLU A 179 -0.54 1.74 -11.00
CA GLU A 179 -1.52 2.28 -11.95
C GLU A 179 -1.25 1.75 -13.36
N THR A 180 -0.01 1.81 -13.81
CA THR A 180 0.38 1.36 -15.16
C THR A 180 0.11 -0.13 -15.32
N MET A 181 0.50 -0.95 -14.35
CA MET A 181 0.29 -2.40 -14.40
C MET A 181 -1.20 -2.76 -14.43
N THR A 182 -2.00 -2.15 -13.54
CA THR A 182 -3.46 -2.35 -13.51
C THR A 182 -4.12 -1.88 -14.81
N ARG A 183 -3.74 -0.71 -15.34
CA ARG A 183 -4.30 -0.15 -16.58
C ARG A 183 -3.97 -1.01 -17.79
N VAL A 184 -2.70 -1.39 -17.95
CA VAL A 184 -2.26 -2.24 -19.06
C VAL A 184 -2.96 -3.59 -19.00
N PHE A 185 -3.06 -4.18 -17.81
CA PHE A 185 -3.79 -5.44 -17.63
C PHE A 185 -5.27 -5.29 -18.00
N HIS A 186 -5.93 -4.25 -17.49
CA HIS A 186 -7.34 -3.98 -17.81
C HIS A 186 -7.56 -3.81 -19.32
N LEU A 187 -6.74 -3.03 -20.00
CA LEU A 187 -6.91 -2.75 -21.43
C LEU A 187 -6.56 -3.95 -22.34
N TYR A 188 -5.47 -4.66 -22.04
CA TYR A 188 -4.95 -5.70 -22.94
C TYR A 188 -5.41 -7.11 -22.60
N VAL A 189 -5.89 -7.35 -21.38
CA VAL A 189 -6.41 -8.66 -20.94
C VAL A 189 -7.92 -8.58 -20.78
N HIS A 190 -8.42 -7.74 -19.86
CA HIS A 190 -9.85 -7.71 -19.55
C HIS A 190 -10.70 -7.22 -20.74
N GLU A 191 -10.42 -6.03 -21.28
CA GLU A 191 -11.18 -5.48 -22.41
C GLU A 191 -11.02 -6.30 -23.70
N ARG A 192 -9.87 -6.96 -23.88
CA ARG A 192 -9.70 -7.93 -24.97
C ARG A 192 -10.65 -9.12 -24.84
N PHE A 193 -10.73 -9.74 -23.67
CA PHE A 193 -11.67 -10.86 -23.46
C PHE A 193 -13.12 -10.42 -23.61
N ARG A 194 -13.45 -9.20 -23.18
CA ARG A 194 -14.77 -8.61 -23.39
C ARG A 194 -15.09 -8.44 -24.88
N ALA A 195 -14.13 -8.00 -25.68
CA ALA A 195 -14.28 -7.86 -27.14
C ALA A 195 -14.45 -9.21 -27.86
N GLU A 196 -13.93 -10.31 -27.29
CA GLU A 196 -14.16 -11.68 -27.75
C GLU A 196 -15.55 -12.23 -27.35
N VAL A 197 -16.49 -11.35 -26.98
CA VAL A 197 -17.89 -11.63 -26.59
C VAL A 197 -18.01 -12.45 -25.29
N ARG A 198 -17.00 -12.38 -24.40
CA ARG A 198 -17.15 -12.88 -23.02
C ARG A 198 -17.87 -11.84 -22.18
N SER A 199 -18.72 -12.29 -21.26
CA SER A 199 -19.45 -11.42 -20.33
C SER A 199 -19.63 -12.11 -18.97
N GLY A 200 -20.01 -11.31 -17.96
CA GLY A 200 -20.30 -11.79 -16.61
C GLY A 200 -19.21 -12.70 -16.03
N ALA A 201 -19.64 -13.79 -15.38
CA ALA A 201 -18.76 -14.69 -14.67
C ALA A 201 -17.67 -15.32 -15.57
N ASP A 202 -17.99 -15.62 -16.83
CA ASP A 202 -17.03 -16.20 -17.79
C ASP A 202 -15.92 -15.20 -18.14
N LEU A 203 -16.25 -13.91 -18.26
CA LEU A 203 -15.25 -12.85 -18.46
C LEU A 203 -14.36 -12.70 -17.21
N MET A 204 -14.96 -12.72 -16.02
CA MET A 204 -14.21 -12.63 -14.76
C MET A 204 -13.25 -13.80 -14.59
N ALA A 205 -13.75 -15.04 -14.76
CA ALA A 205 -12.95 -16.24 -14.64
C ALA A 205 -11.79 -16.27 -15.64
N ALA A 206 -12.04 -15.87 -16.90
CA ALA A 206 -11.00 -15.77 -17.92
C ALA A 206 -9.93 -14.74 -17.58
N THR A 207 -10.35 -13.56 -17.09
CA THR A 207 -9.45 -12.49 -16.66
C THR A 207 -8.60 -12.95 -15.48
N GLN A 208 -9.21 -13.58 -14.47
CA GLN A 208 -8.53 -14.04 -13.27
C GLN A 208 -7.52 -15.16 -13.55
N GLY A 209 -7.85 -16.07 -14.48
CA GLY A 209 -6.93 -17.13 -14.89
C GLY A 209 -5.61 -16.62 -15.50
N VAL A 210 -5.57 -15.36 -15.95
CA VAL A 210 -4.34 -14.67 -16.36
C VAL A 210 -3.73 -13.86 -15.20
N ALA A 211 -4.58 -13.19 -14.41
CA ALA A 211 -4.12 -12.31 -13.33
C ALA A 211 -3.41 -13.05 -12.20
N ASP A 212 -3.96 -14.20 -11.77
CA ASP A 212 -3.46 -14.99 -10.64
C ASP A 212 -1.96 -15.33 -10.79
N PRO A 213 -1.50 -16.01 -11.85
CA PRO A 213 -0.08 -16.35 -11.98
C PRO A 213 0.82 -15.13 -12.21
N MET A 214 0.27 -14.01 -12.71
CA MET A 214 1.05 -12.78 -12.92
C MET A 214 1.31 -12.02 -11.62
N THR A 215 0.41 -12.12 -10.64
CA THR A 215 0.51 -11.39 -9.37
C THR A 215 1.77 -11.80 -8.59
N ASP A 216 2.12 -13.09 -8.63
CA ASP A 216 3.34 -13.63 -7.99
C ASP A 216 4.64 -13.10 -8.61
N LEU A 217 4.58 -12.49 -9.81
CA LEU A 217 5.75 -11.93 -10.51
C LEU A 217 5.98 -10.45 -10.18
N VAL A 218 4.99 -9.77 -9.58
CA VAL A 218 5.02 -8.32 -9.35
C VAL A 218 6.11 -7.94 -8.36
N GLU A 219 6.09 -8.51 -7.16
CA GLU A 219 7.07 -8.19 -6.11
C GLU A 219 8.52 -8.52 -6.54
N PRO A 220 8.82 -9.72 -7.09
CA PRO A 220 10.16 -10.01 -7.60
C PRO A 220 10.63 -9.02 -8.66
N ALA A 221 9.74 -8.56 -9.56
CA ALA A 221 10.09 -7.58 -10.58
C ALA A 221 10.41 -6.22 -9.96
N VAL A 222 9.59 -5.71 -9.03
CA VAL A 222 9.83 -4.45 -8.33
C VAL A 222 11.17 -4.47 -7.61
N VAL A 223 11.46 -5.54 -6.87
CA VAL A 223 12.72 -5.70 -6.15
C VAL A 223 13.91 -5.78 -7.11
N TYR A 224 13.79 -6.53 -8.22
CA TYR A 224 14.84 -6.61 -9.23
C TYR A 224 15.16 -5.24 -9.85
N PHE A 225 14.13 -4.51 -10.29
CA PHE A 225 14.32 -3.20 -10.92
C PHE A 225 14.79 -2.14 -9.92
N HIS A 226 14.35 -2.20 -8.66
CA HIS A 226 14.89 -1.38 -7.59
C HIS A 226 16.40 -1.63 -7.42
N ARG A 227 16.85 -2.89 -7.33
CA ARG A 227 18.27 -3.23 -7.24
C ARG A 227 19.07 -2.72 -8.44
N LYS A 228 18.53 -2.83 -9.65
CA LYS A 228 19.18 -2.28 -10.86
C LYS A 228 19.19 -0.76 -10.94
N ALA A 229 18.19 -0.08 -10.39
CA ALA A 229 18.22 1.37 -10.22
C ALA A 229 19.29 1.77 -9.19
N TRP A 230 19.36 1.05 -8.07
CA TRP A 230 20.34 1.27 -7.01
C TRP A 230 21.78 1.09 -7.50
N GLU A 231 22.07 -0.01 -8.21
CA GLU A 231 23.39 -0.25 -8.83
C GLU A 231 23.82 0.92 -9.72
N ARG A 232 22.92 1.43 -10.56
CA ARG A 232 23.21 2.58 -11.44
C ARG A 232 23.44 3.87 -10.65
N ALA A 233 22.58 4.15 -9.66
CA ALA A 233 22.71 5.33 -8.82
C ALA A 233 24.05 5.36 -8.06
N ASN A 234 24.48 4.23 -7.49
CA ASN A 234 25.77 4.14 -6.80
C ASN A 234 26.97 4.32 -7.73
N ARG A 235 26.85 3.91 -8.99
CA ARG A 235 27.92 4.14 -9.97
C ARG A 235 28.05 5.62 -10.33
N GLU A 236 26.94 6.35 -10.43
CA GLU A 236 26.96 7.80 -10.62
C GLU A 236 27.48 8.52 -9.35
N ASP A 237 27.12 8.03 -8.17
CA ASP A 237 27.58 8.56 -6.89
C ASP A 237 29.08 8.34 -6.67
N LEU A 238 29.64 7.22 -7.12
CA LEU A 238 31.09 7.01 -7.15
C LEU A 238 31.83 8.14 -7.88
N LEU A 239 31.25 8.69 -8.96
CA LEU A 239 31.87 9.81 -9.68
C LEU A 239 31.92 11.07 -8.81
N LEU A 240 30.94 11.29 -7.93
CA LEU A 240 30.98 12.39 -6.97
C LEU A 240 32.15 12.24 -6.01
N HIS A 241 32.28 11.07 -5.40
CA HIS A 241 33.37 10.79 -4.47
C HIS A 241 34.75 10.97 -5.10
N LEU A 242 34.92 10.54 -6.36
CA LEU A 242 36.17 10.73 -7.09
C LEU A 242 36.46 12.21 -7.43
N MET A 243 35.45 13.07 -7.47
CA MET A 243 35.60 14.50 -7.74
C MET A 243 35.82 15.35 -6.47
N GLU A 244 35.56 14.82 -5.27
CA GLU A 244 35.68 15.54 -3.99
C GLU A 244 37.08 16.12 -3.76
N GLU A 245 38.15 15.43 -4.15
CA GLU A 245 39.52 15.95 -4.01
C GLU A 245 39.78 17.22 -4.86
N THR A 246 38.96 17.43 -5.89
CA THR A 246 39.14 18.51 -6.87
C THR A 246 38.08 19.62 -6.76
N THR A 247 37.05 19.43 -5.92
CA THR A 247 35.93 20.36 -5.76
C THR A 247 35.79 20.74 -4.29
N PRO A 248 35.75 22.04 -3.94
CA PRO A 248 35.51 22.43 -2.55
C PRO A 248 34.14 21.93 -2.08
N PRO A 249 33.98 21.57 -0.79
CA PRO A 249 32.70 21.22 -0.22
C PRO A 249 31.68 22.35 -0.42
N SER A 250 30.41 21.99 -0.62
CA SER A 250 29.31 22.97 -0.64
C SER A 250 29.16 23.65 0.73
N GLU A 251 28.91 24.95 0.73
CA GLU A 251 28.50 25.69 1.94
C GLU A 251 27.03 25.45 2.30
N THR A 252 26.22 24.95 1.35
CA THR A 252 24.80 24.63 1.53
C THR A 252 24.59 23.11 1.55
N ILE A 253 23.92 22.61 2.59
CA ILE A 253 23.53 21.19 2.68
C ILE A 253 22.55 20.84 1.55
N GLY A 254 22.80 19.71 0.87
CA GLY A 254 21.92 19.21 -0.19
C GLY A 254 22.10 19.88 -1.55
N GLU A 255 23.11 20.73 -1.72
CA GLU A 255 23.44 21.36 -3.01
C GLU A 255 24.39 20.48 -3.83
N LEU A 256 24.09 20.37 -5.13
CA LEU A 256 24.90 19.61 -6.08
C LEU A 256 25.01 20.37 -7.41
N VAL A 257 26.24 20.68 -7.82
CA VAL A 257 26.49 21.31 -9.13
C VAL A 257 26.42 20.25 -10.23
N ARG A 258 25.51 20.46 -11.19
CA ARG A 258 25.30 19.60 -12.35
C ARG A 258 24.97 20.42 -13.59
N THR A 259 25.48 19.98 -14.74
CA THR A 259 25.02 20.44 -16.05
C THR A 259 23.85 19.56 -16.49
N VAL A 260 22.69 20.17 -16.69
CA VAL A 260 21.49 19.48 -17.17
C VAL A 260 21.22 19.92 -18.61
N LEU A 261 21.04 18.97 -19.52
CA LEU A 261 20.62 19.21 -20.90
C LEU A 261 19.21 18.66 -21.09
N PHE A 262 18.31 19.49 -21.62
CA PHE A 262 16.99 19.06 -22.07
C PHE A 262 17.05 18.86 -23.58
N VAL A 263 16.60 17.69 -24.04
CA VAL A 263 16.42 17.38 -25.46
C VAL A 263 14.94 17.04 -25.65
N ASP A 264 14.28 17.80 -26.53
CA ASP A 264 12.92 17.58 -27.03
C ASP A 264 12.97 16.62 -28.22
#